data_AF-A0A355TW54-F1
#
_entry.id   AF-A0A355TW54-F1
#
_cell.length_a   1.000
_cell.length_b   1.000
_cell.length_c   1.000
_cell.angle_alpha   90.00
_cell.angle_beta   90.00
_cell.angle_gamma   90.00
#
_symmetry.space_group_name_H-M   'P 1'
#
loop_
_entity.id
_entity.type
_entity.pdbx_description
1 polymer ?
#
loop_
_entity_poly.entity_id
_entity_poly.type
_entity_poly.pdbx_seq_one_letter_code
_entity_poly.pdbx_strand_id
1 'polypeptide(L)'
;MMNGQALDLFGAGRYTLETQNIPKIGKALSRATDGQTPFHCEVYFINKTEQMAIKWGTDSKVQFMEPTYNFPISIGASGEMSLRAEDSRRLLLKLVGTENFLDQENLTRYFRAFLMTKVKSYLAQVIREQKISIFEIDERLNEISSALLKMLQPDFADYGIALERFFITTIVKPDGEASYEKFKSLHFRQYADIAEAKLRQQTAVIDAETLAQRTVIESQAMATKRAKEGYTYQQERGFDVAQDVAQNEAVGQFTNMGVGFGTMAGVGGAVGGVVGSAVNNAFESVNNQPQQADDMAVFKAKIDKLTMMKEAGMLTDEEFNNLKTQLLASIL
;
A
#
# COMPACT_ATOMS: atom_id res chain seq x y z
N MET A 1 -51.47 0.64 21.08
CA MET A 1 -52.08 0.68 19.72
C MET A 1 -53.37 -0.16 19.63
N MET A 2 -54.56 0.40 19.36
CA MET A 2 -55.79 -0.42 19.15
C MET A 2 -56.11 -0.73 17.67
N ASN A 3 -55.45 -0.06 16.70
CA ASN A 3 -55.55 -0.35 15.26
C ASN A 3 -54.18 -0.49 14.56
N GLY A 4 -53.08 -0.62 15.31
CA GLY A 4 -51.73 -0.88 14.76
C GLY A 4 -51.09 0.21 13.89
N GLN A 5 -51.68 1.41 13.79
CA GLN A 5 -51.18 2.49 12.93
C GLN A 5 -50.57 3.63 13.75
N ALA A 6 -49.38 4.08 13.37
CA ALA A 6 -48.74 5.28 13.93
C ALA A 6 -49.41 6.53 13.34
N LEU A 7 -50.36 7.11 14.08
CA LEU A 7 -51.25 8.16 13.58
C LEU A 7 -50.50 9.45 13.21
N ASP A 8 -49.71 10.01 14.14
CA ASP A 8 -49.08 11.32 13.97
C ASP A 8 -47.58 11.31 14.31
N LEU A 9 -46.79 12.10 13.56
CA LEU A 9 -45.38 12.37 13.83
C LEU A 9 -45.23 13.88 14.07
N PHE A 10 -44.90 14.24 15.30
CA PHE A 10 -44.73 15.63 15.72
C PHE A 10 -43.25 16.03 15.66
N GLY A 11 -42.98 17.19 15.07
CA GLY A 11 -41.64 17.80 15.02
C GLY A 11 -41.27 18.49 16.34
N ALA A 12 -40.34 19.44 16.31
CA ALA A 12 -40.05 20.27 17.48
C ALA A 12 -41.19 21.28 17.71
N GLY A 13 -41.77 21.32 18.90
CA GLY A 13 -42.85 22.26 19.21
C GLY A 13 -43.76 21.80 20.34
N ARG A 14 -44.76 22.63 20.66
CA ARG A 14 -45.86 22.25 21.56
C ARG A 14 -47.00 21.73 20.71
N TYR A 15 -47.49 20.54 21.05
CA TYR A 15 -48.60 19.90 20.37
C TYR A 15 -49.69 19.56 21.37
N THR A 16 -50.94 19.80 21.00
CA THR A 16 -52.11 19.38 21.76
C THR A 16 -52.57 18.05 21.21
N LEU A 17 -52.66 17.03 22.07
CA LEU A 17 -53.11 15.70 21.69
C LEU A 17 -54.64 15.69 21.63
N GLU A 18 -55.20 15.70 20.42
CA GLU A 18 -56.62 15.48 20.21
C GLU A 18 -56.90 13.98 20.10
N THR A 19 -57.42 13.40 21.17
CA THR A 19 -57.94 12.03 21.13
C THR A 19 -59.39 12.07 20.64
N GLN A 20 -59.86 11.05 19.92
CA GLN A 20 -61.30 10.90 19.58
C GLN A 20 -62.19 10.61 20.80
N ASN A 21 -61.74 10.96 22.00
CA ASN A 21 -62.46 10.77 23.23
C ASN A 21 -63.51 11.88 23.36
N ILE A 22 -64.66 11.70 22.70
CA ILE A 22 -65.79 12.64 22.76
C ILE A 22 -66.28 12.71 24.22
N PRO A 23 -66.18 13.86 24.92
CA PRO A 23 -66.35 13.93 26.39
C PRO A 23 -67.71 13.45 26.92
N LYS A 24 -68.76 13.48 26.09
CA LYS A 24 -70.11 13.02 26.45
C LYS A 24 -70.40 11.57 26.07
N ILE A 25 -69.79 11.03 25.02
CA ILE A 25 -69.95 9.62 24.59
C ILE A 25 -68.97 8.73 25.37
N GLY A 26 -67.77 9.22 25.65
CA GLY A 26 -66.77 8.53 26.46
C GLY A 26 -67.26 8.18 27.87
N LYS A 27 -68.06 9.05 28.52
CA LYS A 27 -68.67 8.77 29.84
C LYS A 27 -69.77 7.70 29.80
N ALA A 28 -70.50 7.60 28.70
CA ALA A 28 -71.52 6.56 28.52
C ALA A 28 -70.88 5.21 28.20
N LEU A 29 -69.82 5.22 27.39
CA LEU A 29 -69.07 4.02 26.99
C LEU A 29 -68.17 3.49 28.13
N SER A 30 -67.54 4.38 28.91
CA SER A 30 -66.72 4.01 30.08
C SER A 30 -67.53 3.33 31.20
N ARG A 31 -68.86 3.54 31.24
CA ARG A 31 -69.75 2.87 32.20
C ARG A 31 -70.10 1.44 31.77
N ALA A 32 -69.98 1.14 30.47
CA ALA A 32 -70.14 -0.21 29.92
C ALA A 32 -68.81 -1.00 29.91
N THR A 33 -67.66 -0.32 30.00
CA THR A 33 -66.31 -0.91 30.06
C THR A 33 -65.64 -0.74 31.44
N ASP A 34 -66.41 -0.78 32.52
CA ASP A 34 -65.94 -0.81 33.91
C ASP A 34 -64.88 0.26 34.25
N GLY A 35 -65.06 1.49 33.76
CA GLY A 35 -64.22 2.64 34.07
C GLY A 35 -62.96 2.82 33.22
N GLN A 36 -62.65 1.91 32.29
CA GLN A 36 -61.50 2.02 31.39
C GLN A 36 -61.87 2.83 30.13
N THR A 37 -61.11 3.88 29.82
CA THR A 37 -61.27 4.67 28.59
C THR A 37 -60.88 3.82 27.37
N PRO A 38 -61.73 3.72 26.34
CA PRO A 38 -61.52 2.80 25.20
C PRO A 38 -60.42 3.24 24.22
N PHE A 39 -59.85 4.44 24.38
CA PHE A 39 -58.81 4.97 23.49
C PHE A 39 -57.49 5.14 24.25
N HIS A 40 -56.59 4.16 24.09
CA HIS A 40 -55.24 4.21 24.65
C HIS A 40 -54.31 5.03 23.76
N CYS A 41 -53.68 6.06 24.32
CA CYS A 41 -52.72 6.93 23.64
C CYS A 41 -51.34 6.76 24.29
N GLU A 42 -50.32 6.49 23.47
CA GLU A 42 -48.93 6.33 23.90
C GLU A 42 -48.09 7.43 23.24
N VAL A 43 -47.29 8.12 24.04
CA VAL A 43 -46.37 9.16 23.56
C VAL A 43 -44.95 8.63 23.71
N TYR A 44 -44.23 8.58 22.59
CA TYR A 44 -42.82 8.17 22.57
C TYR A 44 -41.93 9.39 22.37
N PHE A 45 -40.97 9.57 23.27
CA PHE A 45 -39.90 10.55 23.11
C PHE A 45 -38.70 9.86 22.47
N ILE A 46 -38.24 10.37 21.33
CA ILE A 46 -37.13 9.78 20.60
C ILE A 46 -35.96 10.75 20.65
N ASN A 47 -34.85 10.27 21.22
CA ASN A 47 -33.61 11.03 21.19
C ASN A 47 -33.01 11.02 19.78
N LYS A 48 -32.84 12.21 19.21
CA LYS A 48 -32.23 12.45 17.89
C LYS A 48 -30.74 12.74 17.95
N THR A 49 -30.11 12.74 19.14
CA THR A 49 -28.66 12.93 19.26
C THR A 49 -27.91 11.69 18.78
N GLU A 50 -26.77 11.89 18.12
CA GLU A 50 -25.84 10.81 17.79
C GLU A 50 -25.36 10.12 19.06
N GLN A 51 -25.54 8.80 19.13
CA GLN A 51 -24.98 7.95 20.16
C GLN A 51 -23.62 7.46 19.68
N MET A 52 -22.56 7.98 20.29
CA MET A 52 -21.17 7.68 19.90
C MET A 52 -20.62 6.47 20.67
N ALA A 53 -19.49 5.95 20.19
CA ALA A 53 -18.67 4.92 20.86
C ALA A 53 -19.43 3.61 21.19
N ILE A 54 -20.36 3.19 20.34
CA ILE A 54 -21.01 1.88 20.47
C ILE A 54 -20.04 0.82 19.98
N LYS A 55 -19.55 -0.02 20.90
CA LYS A 55 -18.62 -1.10 20.56
C LYS A 55 -19.31 -2.23 19.81
N TRP A 56 -18.63 -2.80 18.83
CA TRP A 56 -19.05 -3.99 18.11
C TRP A 56 -17.87 -4.94 17.91
N GLY A 57 -18.17 -6.21 17.70
CA GLY A 57 -17.17 -7.22 17.36
C GLY A 57 -17.84 -8.46 16.80
N THR A 58 -17.13 -9.19 15.94
CA THR A 58 -17.58 -10.48 15.42
C THR A 58 -17.55 -11.53 16.53
N ASP A 59 -18.60 -12.34 16.63
CA ASP A 59 -18.68 -13.47 17.57
C ASP A 59 -17.75 -14.64 17.22
N SER A 60 -17.33 -14.71 15.97
CA SER A 60 -16.55 -15.79 15.37
C SER A 60 -15.70 -15.23 14.23
N LYS A 61 -14.63 -15.96 13.90
CA LYS A 61 -13.79 -15.62 12.74
C LYS A 61 -14.54 -15.96 11.44
N VAL A 62 -14.38 -15.12 10.41
CA VAL A 62 -14.81 -15.41 9.04
C VAL A 62 -13.66 -16.06 8.28
N GLN A 63 -13.94 -17.19 7.62
CA GLN A 63 -12.99 -17.88 6.77
C GLN A 63 -13.11 -17.39 5.32
N PHE A 64 -12.00 -17.06 4.68
CA PHE A 64 -11.92 -16.72 3.26
C PHE A 64 -10.55 -17.09 2.69
N MET A 65 -10.39 -17.00 1.37
CA MET A 65 -9.10 -17.17 0.70
C MET A 65 -8.35 -15.86 0.66
N GLU A 66 -7.17 -15.81 1.26
CA GLU A 66 -6.31 -14.63 1.25
C GLU A 66 -5.92 -14.27 -0.20
N PRO A 67 -6.13 -13.03 -0.66
CA PRO A 67 -6.07 -12.69 -2.08
C PRO A 67 -4.66 -12.70 -2.70
N THR A 68 -3.60 -12.60 -1.90
CA THR A 68 -2.21 -12.44 -2.39
C THR A 68 -1.52 -13.79 -2.59
N TYR A 69 -1.62 -14.67 -1.60
CA TYR A 69 -0.97 -15.96 -1.47
C TYR A 69 -1.94 -17.13 -1.65
N ASN A 70 -3.25 -16.85 -1.73
CA ASN A 70 -4.30 -17.82 -2.05
C ASN A 70 -4.33 -19.03 -1.10
N PHE A 71 -4.23 -18.76 0.21
CA PHE A 71 -4.41 -19.76 1.26
C PHE A 71 -5.66 -19.45 2.11
N PRO A 72 -6.33 -20.47 2.66
CA PRO A 72 -7.49 -20.25 3.52
C PRO A 72 -7.04 -19.63 4.86
N ILE A 73 -7.72 -18.56 5.27
CA ILE A 73 -7.45 -17.86 6.51
C ILE A 73 -8.75 -17.52 7.22
N SER A 74 -8.73 -17.50 8.55
CA SER A 74 -9.86 -17.08 9.37
C SER A 74 -9.51 -15.86 10.21
N ILE A 75 -10.27 -14.77 10.09
CA ILE A 75 -10.04 -13.53 10.86
C ILE A 75 -11.30 -13.07 11.57
N GLY A 76 -11.13 -12.40 12.71
CA GLY A 76 -12.20 -11.65 13.37
C GLY A 76 -12.00 -10.14 13.21
N ALA A 77 -13.03 -9.35 13.50
CA ALA A 77 -12.95 -7.90 13.50
C ALA A 77 -13.73 -7.29 14.67
N SER A 78 -13.24 -6.18 15.19
CA SER A 78 -13.92 -5.38 16.21
C SER A 78 -13.68 -3.89 16.00
N GLY A 79 -14.54 -3.09 16.58
CA GLY A 79 -14.37 -1.65 16.64
C GLY A 79 -15.55 -0.91 17.23
N GLU A 80 -15.81 0.28 16.71
CA GLU A 80 -16.81 1.19 17.25
C GLU A 80 -17.69 1.77 16.14
N MET A 81 -18.92 2.14 16.49
CA MET A 81 -19.86 2.79 15.59
C MET A 81 -20.63 3.90 16.30
N SER A 82 -21.19 4.79 15.49
CA SER A 82 -22.12 5.82 15.93
C SER A 82 -23.47 5.61 15.28
N LEU A 83 -24.54 5.66 16.07
CA LEU A 83 -25.92 5.49 15.59
C LEU A 83 -26.77 6.71 15.95
N ARG A 84 -27.71 7.06 15.08
CA ARG A 84 -28.70 8.12 15.33
C ARG A 84 -30.07 7.67 14.84
N ALA A 85 -31.12 8.01 15.59
CA ALA A 85 -32.48 7.75 15.14
C ALA A 85 -32.86 8.72 14.01
N GLU A 86 -33.01 8.23 12.78
CA GLU A 86 -33.33 9.05 11.61
C GLU A 86 -34.84 9.05 11.36
N ASP A 87 -35.43 7.87 11.09
CA ASP A 87 -36.87 7.67 10.91
C ASP A 87 -37.48 7.12 12.19
N SER A 88 -38.05 8.03 12.98
CA SER A 88 -38.70 7.75 14.25
C SER A 88 -39.85 6.75 14.13
N ARG A 89 -40.67 6.87 13.07
CA ARG A 89 -41.85 6.02 12.89
C ARG A 89 -41.41 4.60 12.57
N ARG A 90 -40.45 4.46 11.66
CA ARG A 90 -39.90 3.15 11.26
C ARG A 90 -39.19 2.47 12.43
N LEU A 91 -38.43 3.22 13.22
CA LEU A 91 -37.78 2.72 14.43
C LEU A 91 -38.80 2.14 15.43
N LEU A 92 -39.88 2.87 15.72
CA LEU A 92 -40.92 2.39 16.64
C LEU A 92 -41.65 1.14 16.10
N LEU A 93 -42.06 1.18 14.83
CA LEU A 93 -42.85 0.10 14.23
C LEU A 93 -42.05 -1.20 14.06
N LYS A 94 -40.76 -1.12 13.73
CA LYS A 94 -39.94 -2.31 13.47
C LYS A 94 -39.18 -2.82 14.69
N LEU A 95 -38.87 -1.96 15.67
CA LEU A 95 -37.90 -2.29 16.71
C LEU A 95 -38.45 -2.26 18.14
N VAL A 96 -39.26 -1.25 18.48
CA VAL A 96 -39.73 -1.07 19.87
C VAL A 96 -40.87 -2.03 20.20
N GLY A 97 -41.79 -2.29 19.26
CA GLY A 97 -42.86 -3.27 19.48
C GLY A 97 -43.65 -3.01 20.76
N THR A 98 -43.52 -3.91 21.74
CA THR A 98 -44.16 -3.84 23.07
C THR A 98 -43.24 -3.34 24.19
N GLU A 99 -41.99 -2.99 23.89
CA GLU A 99 -41.04 -2.50 24.89
C GLU A 99 -41.40 -1.09 25.35
N ASN A 100 -41.32 -0.86 26.66
CA ASN A 100 -41.62 0.44 27.26
C ASN A 100 -40.46 1.44 27.08
N PHE A 101 -39.24 0.96 26.86
CA PHE A 101 -38.04 1.79 26.76
C PHE A 101 -36.96 1.13 25.89
N LEU A 102 -36.41 1.90 24.95
CA LEU A 102 -35.31 1.47 24.09
C LEU A 102 -34.08 2.33 24.38
N ASP A 103 -33.09 1.75 25.05
CA ASP A 103 -31.79 2.35 25.28
C ASP A 103 -30.71 1.79 24.35
N GLN A 104 -29.48 2.30 24.52
CA GLN A 104 -28.31 1.87 23.77
C GLN A 104 -28.01 0.37 23.94
N GLU A 105 -28.22 -0.18 25.13
CA GLU A 105 -27.95 -1.60 25.41
C GLU A 105 -28.93 -2.50 24.66
N ASN A 106 -30.24 -2.22 24.78
CA ASN A 106 -31.28 -2.94 24.06
C ASN A 106 -31.11 -2.82 22.55
N LEU A 107 -30.79 -1.61 22.06
CA LEU A 107 -30.48 -1.39 20.64
C LEU A 107 -29.33 -2.28 20.18
N THR A 108 -28.23 -2.28 20.92
CA THR A 108 -27.05 -3.11 20.63
C THR A 108 -27.42 -4.59 20.63
N ARG A 109 -28.26 -5.04 21.59
CA ARG A 109 -28.75 -6.42 21.67
C ARG A 109 -29.53 -6.84 20.42
N TYR A 110 -30.46 -6.01 19.95
CA TYR A 110 -31.26 -6.31 18.76
C TYR A 110 -30.40 -6.39 17.49
N PHE A 111 -29.45 -5.48 17.32
CA PHE A 111 -28.61 -5.44 16.13
C PHE A 111 -27.44 -6.40 16.16
N ARG A 112 -27.06 -6.96 17.32
CA ARG A 112 -25.84 -7.78 17.47
C ARG A 112 -25.72 -8.90 16.44
N ALA A 113 -26.71 -9.79 16.37
CA ALA A 113 -26.66 -10.96 15.49
C ALA A 113 -26.67 -10.56 14.00
N PHE A 114 -27.50 -9.57 13.66
CA PHE A 114 -27.60 -9.01 12.32
C PHE A 114 -26.27 -8.38 11.88
N LEU A 115 -25.73 -7.47 12.69
CA LEU A 115 -24.50 -6.75 12.44
C LEU A 115 -23.32 -7.72 12.28
N MET A 116 -23.17 -8.68 13.18
CA MET A 116 -22.12 -9.69 13.10
C MET A 116 -22.19 -10.49 11.79
N THR A 117 -23.40 -10.86 11.35
CA THR A 117 -23.60 -11.60 10.11
C THR A 117 -23.20 -10.77 8.89
N LYS A 118 -23.67 -9.53 8.82
CA LYS A 118 -23.37 -8.61 7.72
C LYS A 118 -21.87 -8.25 7.67
N VAL A 119 -21.28 -7.91 8.82
CA VAL A 119 -19.85 -7.59 8.92
C VAL A 119 -18.99 -8.76 8.46
N LYS A 120 -19.25 -10.00 8.92
CA LYS A 120 -18.50 -11.19 8.47
C LYS A 120 -18.53 -11.32 6.94
N SER A 121 -19.71 -11.21 6.33
CA SER A 121 -19.85 -11.33 4.87
C SER A 121 -19.18 -10.18 4.12
N TYR A 122 -19.43 -8.94 4.53
CA TYR A 122 -18.94 -7.75 3.84
C TYR A 122 -17.43 -7.59 4.00
N LEU A 123 -16.86 -7.93 5.16
CA LEU A 123 -15.42 -7.89 5.39
C LEU A 123 -14.67 -8.81 4.42
N ALA A 124 -15.11 -10.06 4.29
CA ALA A 124 -14.52 -11.02 3.35
C ALA A 124 -14.67 -10.55 1.90
N GLN A 125 -15.79 -9.93 1.54
CA GLN A 125 -16.01 -9.36 0.22
C GLN A 125 -15.05 -8.20 -0.08
N VAL A 126 -14.94 -7.23 0.84
CA VAL A 126 -14.06 -6.07 0.70
C VAL A 126 -12.59 -6.47 0.55
N ILE A 127 -12.11 -7.39 1.40
CA ILE A 127 -10.74 -7.90 1.34
C ILE A 127 -10.44 -8.53 -0.02
N ARG A 128 -11.37 -9.34 -0.54
CA ARG A 128 -11.21 -10.02 -1.83
C ARG A 128 -11.27 -9.04 -3.01
N GLU A 129 -12.24 -8.13 -3.03
CA GLU A 129 -12.43 -7.18 -4.14
C GLU A 129 -11.29 -6.17 -4.23
N GLN A 130 -10.81 -5.69 -3.08
CA GLN A 130 -9.70 -4.74 -3.01
C GLN A 130 -8.32 -5.42 -2.97
N LYS A 131 -8.28 -6.75 -3.01
CA LYS A 131 -7.07 -7.58 -2.95
C LYS A 131 -6.15 -7.19 -1.78
N ILE A 132 -6.72 -7.01 -0.59
CA ILE A 132 -5.98 -6.59 0.59
C ILE A 132 -5.24 -7.79 1.19
N SER A 133 -3.92 -7.69 1.25
CA SER A 133 -3.08 -8.68 1.94
C SER A 133 -3.36 -8.69 3.43
N ILE A 134 -3.44 -9.88 4.04
CA ILE A 134 -3.55 -10.00 5.50
C ILE A 134 -2.36 -9.35 6.23
N PHE A 135 -1.19 -9.32 5.61
CA PHE A 135 0.03 -8.79 6.23
C PHE A 135 0.10 -7.26 6.21
N GLU A 136 -0.74 -6.62 5.38
CA GLU A 136 -0.82 -5.16 5.23
C GLU A 136 -2.20 -4.62 5.67
N ILE A 137 -3.08 -5.49 6.18
CA ILE A 137 -4.48 -5.16 6.45
C ILE A 137 -4.65 -4.02 7.46
N ASP A 138 -3.70 -3.87 8.39
CA ASP A 138 -3.73 -2.84 9.43
C ASP A 138 -3.52 -1.43 8.83
N GLU A 139 -2.82 -1.32 7.71
CA GLU A 139 -2.63 -0.04 6.99
C GLU A 139 -3.89 0.39 6.26
N ARG A 140 -4.81 -0.55 6.01
CA ARG A 140 -6.03 -0.35 5.20
C ARG A 140 -7.31 -0.27 6.06
N LEU A 141 -7.20 -0.22 7.38
CA LEU A 141 -8.36 -0.21 8.29
C LEU A 141 -9.36 0.91 7.99
N ASN A 142 -8.88 2.11 7.64
CA ASN A 142 -9.74 3.26 7.31
C ASN A 142 -10.56 3.02 6.04
N GLU A 143 -9.95 2.39 5.04
CA GLU A 143 -10.59 2.09 3.76
C GLU A 143 -11.63 0.97 3.93
N ILE A 144 -11.29 -0.08 4.67
CA ILE A 144 -12.23 -1.16 5.01
C ILE A 144 -13.39 -0.60 5.83
N SER A 145 -13.12 0.25 6.81
CA SER A 145 -14.14 0.92 7.63
C SER A 145 -15.12 1.73 6.78
N SER A 146 -14.60 2.52 5.84
CA SER A 146 -15.40 3.34 4.93
C SER A 146 -16.24 2.49 3.96
N ALA A 147 -15.68 1.39 3.45
CA ALA A 147 -16.39 0.45 2.60
C ALA A 147 -17.53 -0.25 3.36
N LEU A 148 -17.25 -0.76 4.56
CA LEU A 148 -18.25 -1.40 5.41
C LEU A 148 -19.36 -0.43 5.83
N LEU A 149 -19.01 0.82 6.19
CA LEU A 149 -19.99 1.87 6.49
C LEU A 149 -21.00 2.00 5.35
N LYS A 150 -20.52 2.17 4.11
CA LYS A 150 -21.37 2.33 2.92
C LYS A 150 -22.26 1.11 2.67
N MET A 151 -21.73 -0.10 2.90
CA MET A 151 -22.48 -1.34 2.72
C MET A 151 -23.54 -1.56 3.81
N LEU A 152 -23.28 -1.13 5.05
CA LEU A 152 -24.17 -1.29 6.21
C LEU A 152 -25.22 -0.18 6.35
N GLN A 153 -25.01 1.00 5.77
CA GLN A 153 -26.01 2.08 5.80
C GLN A 153 -27.43 1.67 5.37
N PRO A 154 -27.66 1.01 4.21
CA PRO A 154 -29.01 0.60 3.82
C PRO A 154 -29.63 -0.42 4.79
N ASP A 155 -28.79 -1.29 5.35
CA ASP A 155 -29.13 -2.31 6.33
C ASP A 155 -29.68 -1.68 7.64
N PHE A 156 -29.09 -0.59 8.13
CA PHE A 156 -29.60 0.16 9.30
C PHE A 156 -30.78 1.10 8.96
N ALA A 157 -30.77 1.70 7.76
CA ALA A 157 -31.84 2.59 7.32
C ALA A 157 -33.18 1.86 7.19
N ASP A 158 -33.18 0.55 6.95
CA ASP A 158 -34.39 -0.27 6.96
C ASP A 158 -35.09 -0.29 8.33
N TYR A 159 -34.37 -0.03 9.42
CA TYR A 159 -34.90 0.09 10.78
C TYR A 159 -35.08 1.54 11.26
N GLY A 160 -34.83 2.52 10.38
CA GLY A 160 -34.96 3.94 10.71
C GLY A 160 -33.77 4.50 11.50
N ILE A 161 -32.63 3.82 11.45
CA ILE A 161 -31.41 4.21 12.14
C ILE A 161 -30.39 4.66 11.10
N ALA A 162 -29.78 5.82 11.33
CA ALA A 162 -28.61 6.26 10.60
C ALA A 162 -27.35 5.67 11.26
N LEU A 163 -26.56 4.95 10.47
CA LEU A 163 -25.18 4.59 10.80
C LEU A 163 -24.27 5.73 10.36
N GLU A 164 -23.91 6.60 11.31
CA GLU A 164 -23.16 7.83 11.05
C GLU A 164 -21.66 7.54 10.87
N ARG A 165 -21.13 6.65 11.71
CA ARG A 165 -19.72 6.26 11.71
C ARG A 165 -19.60 4.77 11.96
N PHE A 166 -18.62 4.14 11.31
CA PHE A 166 -18.29 2.74 11.52
C PHE A 166 -16.78 2.58 11.39
N PHE A 167 -16.12 2.17 12.46
CA PHE A 167 -14.67 2.01 12.53
C PHE A 167 -14.32 0.58 12.90
N ILE A 168 -13.37 0.01 12.18
CA ILE A 168 -12.63 -1.17 12.59
C ILE A 168 -11.41 -0.68 13.37
N THR A 169 -11.28 -1.09 14.62
CA THR A 169 -10.10 -0.78 15.45
C THR A 169 -9.11 -1.93 15.46
N THR A 170 -9.58 -3.16 15.25
CA THR A 170 -8.74 -4.35 15.40
C THR A 170 -9.22 -5.46 14.47
N ILE A 171 -8.26 -6.07 13.77
CA ILE A 171 -8.44 -7.33 13.06
C ILE A 171 -7.72 -8.43 13.84
N VAL A 172 -8.47 -9.44 14.25
CA VAL A 172 -7.94 -10.60 14.95
C VAL A 172 -7.34 -11.54 13.90
N LYS A 173 -6.01 -11.56 13.83
CA LYS A 173 -5.25 -12.44 12.95
C LYS A 173 -5.16 -13.86 13.54
N PRO A 174 -4.95 -14.90 12.72
CA PRO A 174 -4.81 -16.27 13.19
C PRO A 174 -3.37 -16.58 13.64
N ASP A 175 -2.80 -15.73 14.50
CA ASP A 175 -1.46 -15.96 15.04
C ASP A 175 -1.39 -17.32 15.76
N GLY A 176 -0.30 -18.05 15.54
CA GLY A 176 -0.10 -19.41 16.06
C GLY A 176 -0.65 -20.54 15.18
N GLU A 177 -1.44 -20.25 14.14
CA GLU A 177 -1.81 -21.26 13.14
C GLU A 177 -0.62 -21.55 12.22
N ALA A 178 -0.21 -22.82 12.10
CA ALA A 178 1.00 -23.22 11.38
C ALA A 178 1.03 -22.77 9.90
N SER A 179 -0.13 -22.79 9.22
CA SER A 179 -0.27 -22.28 7.86
C SER A 179 0.02 -20.79 7.79
N TYR A 180 -0.58 -20.00 8.66
CA TYR A 180 -0.42 -18.55 8.71
C TYR A 180 1.02 -18.15 9.06
N GLU A 181 1.65 -18.76 10.07
CA GLU A 181 3.04 -18.47 10.45
C GLU A 181 4.04 -18.79 9.32
N LYS A 182 3.77 -19.85 8.55
CA LYS A 182 4.58 -20.18 7.37
C LYS A 182 4.49 -19.08 6.31
N PHE A 183 3.31 -18.58 5.97
CA PHE A 183 3.17 -17.50 5.00
C PHE A 183 3.68 -16.16 5.53
N LYS A 184 3.50 -15.89 6.83
CA LYS A 184 4.02 -14.71 7.52
C LYS A 184 5.55 -14.64 7.45
N SER A 185 6.22 -15.74 7.78
CA SER A 185 7.69 -15.81 7.69
C SER A 185 8.19 -15.68 6.25
N LEU A 186 7.50 -16.28 5.27
CA LEU A 186 7.84 -16.13 3.85
C LEU A 186 7.67 -14.68 3.37
N HIS A 187 6.56 -14.02 3.72
CA HIS A 187 6.30 -12.60 3.40
C HIS A 187 7.42 -11.72 3.97
N PHE A 188 7.73 -11.87 5.25
CA PHE A 188 8.78 -11.06 5.89
C PHE A 188 10.18 -11.36 5.36
N ARG A 189 10.49 -12.62 5.02
CA ARG A 189 11.78 -12.96 4.41
C ARG A 189 11.92 -12.31 3.03
N GLN A 190 10.92 -12.44 2.18
CA GLN A 190 10.92 -11.78 0.87
C GLN A 190 11.12 -10.28 1.00
N TYR A 191 10.40 -9.65 1.93
CA TYR A 191 10.54 -8.22 2.20
C TYR A 191 11.95 -7.85 2.69
N ALA A 192 12.51 -8.63 3.63
CA ALA A 192 13.85 -8.43 4.16
C ALA A 192 14.92 -8.59 3.08
N ASP A 193 14.85 -9.64 2.26
CA ASP A 193 15.80 -9.91 1.17
C ASP A 193 15.80 -8.76 0.14
N ILE A 194 14.62 -8.24 -0.22
CA ILE A 194 14.48 -7.10 -1.13
C ILE A 194 15.03 -5.81 -0.50
N ALA A 195 14.71 -5.57 0.78
CA ALA A 195 15.21 -4.40 1.50
C ALA A 195 16.73 -4.43 1.63
N GLU A 196 17.32 -5.59 1.96
CA GLU A 196 18.76 -5.78 2.04
C GLU A 196 19.43 -5.55 0.69
N ALA A 197 18.88 -6.10 -0.40
CA ALA A 197 19.41 -5.89 -1.74
C ALA A 197 19.40 -4.40 -2.14
N LYS A 198 18.32 -3.68 -1.82
CA LYS A 198 18.21 -2.22 -2.06
C LYS A 198 19.24 -1.44 -1.25
N LEU A 199 19.39 -1.75 0.03
CA LEU A 199 20.38 -1.11 0.90
C LEU A 199 21.80 -1.34 0.36
N ARG A 200 22.12 -2.59 -0.02
CA ARG A 200 23.42 -2.93 -0.60
C ARG A 200 23.70 -2.19 -1.91
N GLN A 201 22.68 -2.01 -2.76
CA GLN A 201 22.81 -1.22 -3.98
C GLN A 201 23.11 0.25 -3.66
N GLN A 202 22.41 0.84 -2.68
CA GLN A 202 22.64 2.22 -2.25
C GLN A 202 24.05 2.39 -1.66
N THR A 203 24.50 1.47 -0.79
CA THR A 203 25.85 1.55 -0.21
C THR A 203 26.92 1.42 -1.28
N ALA A 204 26.76 0.53 -2.27
CA ALA A 204 27.72 0.39 -3.36
C ALA A 204 27.87 1.67 -4.20
N VAL A 205 26.77 2.41 -4.41
CA VAL A 205 26.81 3.72 -5.08
C VAL A 205 27.56 4.74 -4.23
N ILE A 206 27.25 4.83 -2.94
CA ILE A 206 27.92 5.74 -2.00
C ILE A 206 29.43 5.45 -1.93
N ASP A 207 29.80 4.17 -1.89
CA ASP A 207 31.21 3.73 -1.88
C ASP A 207 31.91 4.12 -3.18
N ALA A 208 31.27 3.93 -4.33
CA ALA A 208 31.82 4.31 -5.63
C ALA A 208 32.00 5.84 -5.75
N GLU A 209 31.04 6.63 -5.29
CA GLU A 209 31.14 8.09 -5.24
C GLU A 209 32.26 8.55 -4.30
N THR A 210 32.36 7.92 -3.13
CA THR A 210 33.41 8.21 -2.14
C THR A 210 34.79 7.89 -2.71
N LEU A 211 34.95 6.75 -3.38
CA LEU A 211 36.20 6.38 -4.06
C LEU A 211 36.55 7.36 -5.17
N ALA A 212 35.59 7.76 -6.00
CA ALA A 212 35.80 8.74 -7.06
C ALA A 212 36.25 10.10 -6.49
N GLN A 213 35.60 10.58 -5.43
CA GLN A 213 36.00 11.80 -4.73
C GLN A 213 37.41 11.68 -4.15
N ARG A 214 37.74 10.54 -3.54
CA ARG A 214 39.08 10.27 -3.00
C ARG A 214 40.15 10.35 -4.09
N THR A 215 39.93 9.71 -5.24
CA THR A 215 40.86 9.77 -6.38
C THR A 215 41.02 11.19 -6.92
N VAL A 216 39.94 11.98 -6.98
CA VAL A 216 40.03 13.39 -7.39
C VAL A 216 40.87 14.20 -6.40
N ILE A 217 40.63 14.05 -5.09
CA ILE A 217 41.39 14.73 -4.04
C ILE A 217 42.87 14.32 -4.10
N GLU A 218 43.15 13.02 -4.23
CA GLU A 218 44.52 12.49 -4.39
C GLU A 218 45.20 13.07 -5.64
N SER A 219 44.49 13.14 -6.78
CA SER A 219 45.04 13.72 -8.02
C SER A 219 45.39 15.20 -7.89
N GLN A 220 44.56 15.97 -7.19
CA GLN A 220 44.79 17.39 -6.89
C GLN A 220 45.96 17.57 -5.92
N ALA A 221 46.05 16.72 -4.90
CA ALA A 221 47.17 16.71 -3.95
C ALA A 221 48.50 16.40 -4.65
N MET A 222 48.52 15.43 -5.57
CA MET A 222 49.72 15.13 -6.37
C MET A 222 50.08 16.27 -7.32
N ALA A 223 49.09 16.90 -7.99
CA ALA A 223 49.34 18.04 -8.86
C ALA A 223 49.93 19.23 -8.10
N THR A 224 49.42 19.52 -6.90
CA THR A 224 49.98 20.56 -6.02
C THR A 224 51.36 20.19 -5.47
N LYS A 225 51.62 18.91 -5.19
CA LYS A 225 52.97 18.42 -4.82
C LYS A 225 53.98 18.64 -5.95
N ARG A 226 53.66 18.21 -7.18
CA ARG A 226 54.49 18.44 -8.38
C ARG A 226 54.83 19.91 -8.58
N ALA A 227 53.83 20.78 -8.42
CA ALA A 227 54.01 22.23 -8.55
C ALA A 227 54.98 22.81 -7.50
N LYS A 228 55.01 22.25 -6.28
CA LYS A 228 55.94 22.66 -5.21
C LYS A 228 57.35 22.12 -5.42
N GLU A 229 57.47 20.88 -5.84
CA GLU A 229 58.76 20.17 -5.98
C GLU A 229 59.43 20.42 -7.35
N GLY A 230 58.72 21.04 -8.29
CA GLY A 230 59.29 21.61 -9.52
C GLY A 230 59.50 20.63 -10.67
N TYR A 231 58.90 19.43 -10.64
CA TYR A 231 58.98 18.45 -11.73
C TYR A 231 57.67 18.31 -12.50
N THR A 232 57.78 17.90 -13.77
CA THR A 232 56.65 17.68 -14.69
C THR A 232 56.14 16.23 -14.63
N TYR A 233 54.90 15.99 -15.06
CA TYR A 233 54.31 14.64 -15.11
C TYR A 233 55.13 13.65 -15.94
N GLN A 234 55.71 14.11 -17.06
CA GLN A 234 56.57 13.28 -17.92
C GLN A 234 57.86 12.87 -17.20
N GLN A 235 58.44 13.76 -16.38
CA GLN A 235 59.63 13.45 -15.60
C GLN A 235 59.32 12.46 -14.46
N GLU A 236 58.21 12.63 -13.76
CA GLU A 236 57.76 11.71 -12.68
C GLU A 236 57.57 10.28 -13.20
N ARG A 237 56.83 10.11 -14.31
CA ARG A 237 56.65 8.80 -14.93
C ARG A 237 57.97 8.17 -15.38
N GLY A 238 58.94 8.99 -15.79
CA GLY A 238 60.29 8.53 -16.12
C GLY A 238 61.04 7.97 -14.90
N PHE A 239 60.89 8.62 -13.74
CA PHE A 239 61.47 8.14 -12.48
C PHE A 239 60.77 6.88 -11.96
N ASP A 240 59.44 6.80 -12.05
CA ASP A 240 58.68 5.60 -11.66
C ASP A 240 59.11 4.37 -12.47
N VAL A 241 59.20 4.50 -13.80
CA VAL A 241 59.64 3.39 -14.67
C VAL A 241 61.09 2.99 -14.36
N ALA A 242 61.98 3.96 -14.11
CA ALA A 242 63.35 3.65 -13.72
C ALA A 242 63.42 2.91 -12.37
N GLN A 243 62.56 3.28 -11.42
CA GLN A 243 62.46 2.64 -10.11
C GLN A 243 61.88 1.22 -10.20
N ASP A 244 60.81 1.02 -10.97
CA ASP A 244 60.21 -0.32 -11.19
C ASP A 244 61.20 -1.27 -11.87
N VAL A 245 61.96 -0.77 -12.86
CA VAL A 245 63.03 -1.54 -13.53
C VAL A 245 64.16 -1.88 -12.55
N ALA A 246 64.50 -0.97 -11.64
CA ALA A 246 65.52 -1.20 -10.61
C ALA A 246 65.05 -2.13 -9.48
N GLN A 247 63.75 -2.17 -9.16
CA GLN A 247 63.20 -3.10 -8.17
C GLN A 247 63.00 -4.51 -8.72
N ASN A 248 62.80 -4.65 -10.04
CA ASN A 248 62.65 -5.92 -10.72
C ASN A 248 64.02 -6.57 -11.02
N GLU A 249 64.85 -6.75 -9.98
CA GLU A 249 66.20 -7.35 -10.08
C GLU A 249 66.18 -8.86 -10.41
N ALA A 250 65.01 -9.47 -10.60
CA ALA A 250 64.83 -10.92 -10.78
C ALA A 250 64.50 -11.35 -12.22
N VAL A 251 65.23 -10.85 -13.22
CA VAL A 251 65.51 -11.61 -14.45
C VAL A 251 66.97 -11.41 -14.83
N GLY A 252 67.83 -12.26 -14.25
CA GLY A 252 69.23 -12.36 -14.63
C GLY A 252 69.39 -12.85 -16.06
N GLN A 253 69.43 -11.92 -17.03
CA GLN A 253 70.20 -12.01 -18.28
C GLN A 253 70.43 -10.58 -18.81
N PHE A 254 71.31 -9.85 -18.13
CA PHE A 254 71.74 -8.51 -18.54
C PHE A 254 72.46 -8.48 -19.91
N THR A 255 72.77 -9.65 -20.49
CA THR A 255 73.52 -9.78 -21.75
C THR A 255 72.65 -9.76 -23.01
N ASN A 256 71.31 -9.74 -22.91
CA ASN A 256 70.43 -9.56 -24.08
C ASN A 256 69.73 -8.18 -24.12
N MET A 257 70.02 -7.29 -23.16
CA MET A 257 69.39 -5.96 -23.05
C MET A 257 70.16 -4.85 -23.78
N GLY A 258 71.18 -5.19 -24.58
CA GLY A 258 71.75 -4.29 -25.59
C GLY A 258 70.80 -4.00 -26.77
N VAL A 259 69.63 -4.65 -26.80
CA VAL A 259 68.61 -4.51 -27.84
C VAL A 259 67.36 -3.74 -27.34
N GLY A 260 67.18 -3.56 -26.02
CA GLY A 260 65.97 -2.96 -25.43
C GLY A 260 65.93 -1.43 -25.33
N PHE A 261 67.10 -0.76 -25.35
CA PHE A 261 67.18 0.70 -25.32
C PHE A 261 67.09 1.33 -26.73
N GLY A 262 67.45 0.58 -27.78
CA GLY A 262 67.40 1.02 -29.18
C GLY A 262 66.10 0.67 -29.92
N THR A 263 65.20 -0.11 -29.33
CA THR A 263 63.96 -0.58 -29.98
C THR A 263 62.71 0.19 -29.56
N MET A 264 62.76 1.00 -28.50
CA MET A 264 61.59 1.78 -28.06
C MET A 264 61.22 2.92 -29.03
N ALA A 265 62.11 3.29 -29.95
CA ALA A 265 61.84 4.23 -31.03
C ALA A 265 61.42 3.56 -32.38
N GLY A 266 61.44 2.22 -32.48
CA GLY A 266 61.30 1.50 -33.76
C GLY A 266 60.25 0.39 -33.80
N VAL A 267 59.68 -0.04 -32.67
CA VAL A 267 58.75 -1.19 -32.61
C VAL A 267 57.27 -0.78 -32.79
N GLY A 268 57.00 0.46 -33.22
CA GLY A 268 55.64 0.88 -33.61
C GLY A 268 55.10 0.17 -34.88
N GLY A 269 55.98 -0.38 -35.73
CA GLY A 269 55.58 -0.95 -37.03
C GLY A 269 55.34 -2.47 -37.04
N ALA A 270 56.05 -3.26 -36.24
CA ALA A 270 56.03 -4.72 -36.35
C ALA A 270 54.90 -5.38 -35.53
N VAL A 271 54.50 -4.79 -34.40
CA VAL A 271 53.39 -5.29 -33.56
C VAL A 271 52.02 -4.91 -34.14
N GLY A 272 51.94 -3.80 -34.88
CA GLY A 272 50.72 -3.38 -35.58
C GLY A 272 50.25 -4.36 -36.67
N GLY A 273 51.18 -5.09 -37.31
CA GLY A 273 50.86 -6.04 -38.38
C GLY A 273 50.24 -7.35 -37.87
N VAL A 274 50.74 -7.90 -36.77
CA VAL A 274 50.26 -9.17 -36.19
C VAL A 274 48.98 -9.00 -35.38
N VAL A 275 48.80 -7.85 -34.71
CA VAL A 275 47.54 -7.51 -34.05
C VAL A 275 46.47 -7.10 -35.08
N GLY A 276 46.86 -6.41 -36.15
CA GLY A 276 45.96 -6.07 -37.26
C GLY A 276 45.37 -7.29 -37.98
N SER A 277 46.16 -8.35 -38.21
CA SER A 277 45.65 -9.60 -38.79
C SER A 277 44.80 -10.43 -37.84
N ALA A 278 45.09 -10.39 -36.53
CA ALA A 278 44.28 -11.08 -35.52
C ALA A 278 42.93 -10.40 -35.30
N VAL A 279 42.86 -9.07 -35.41
CA VAL A 279 41.63 -8.28 -35.30
C VAL A 279 40.79 -8.37 -36.58
N ASN A 280 41.39 -8.40 -37.77
CA ASN A 280 40.64 -8.61 -39.03
C ASN A 280 39.99 -10.02 -39.09
N ASN A 281 40.69 -11.08 -38.66
CA ASN A 281 40.12 -12.43 -38.61
C ASN A 281 39.09 -12.62 -37.49
N ALA A 282 39.15 -11.81 -36.42
CA ALA A 282 38.13 -11.78 -35.36
C ALA A 282 36.88 -10.97 -35.78
N PHE A 283 37.02 -10.00 -36.69
CA PHE A 283 35.88 -9.24 -37.23
C PHE A 283 35.11 -10.00 -38.32
N GLU A 284 35.76 -10.84 -39.13
CA GLU A 284 35.07 -11.67 -40.13
C GLU A 284 34.27 -12.84 -39.52
N SER A 285 34.58 -13.26 -38.30
CA SER A 285 33.88 -14.37 -37.62
C SER A 285 32.67 -13.93 -36.78
N VAL A 286 32.35 -12.64 -36.72
CA VAL A 286 31.22 -12.09 -35.94
C VAL A 286 30.06 -11.62 -36.84
N ASN A 287 30.22 -11.61 -38.17
CA ASN A 287 29.24 -10.98 -39.07
C ASN A 287 28.20 -11.93 -39.69
N ASN A 288 27.68 -12.90 -38.94
CA ASN A 288 26.52 -13.68 -39.38
C ASN A 288 25.42 -13.76 -38.29
N GLN A 289 24.43 -12.85 -38.45
CA GLN A 289 23.04 -12.82 -37.91
C GLN A 289 22.79 -12.38 -36.45
N PRO A 290 21.62 -11.77 -36.10
CA PRO A 290 20.77 -10.80 -36.82
C PRO A 290 20.54 -9.51 -35.99
N GLN A 291 20.76 -8.34 -36.61
CA GLN A 291 20.82 -7.01 -35.99
C GLN A 291 19.47 -6.38 -35.58
N GLN A 292 18.43 -7.16 -35.35
CA GLN A 292 17.07 -6.65 -35.05
C GLN A 292 16.60 -6.97 -33.61
N ALA A 293 17.31 -7.87 -32.90
CA ALA A 293 16.96 -8.25 -31.53
C ALA A 293 17.57 -7.32 -30.47
N ASP A 294 18.73 -6.70 -30.74
CA ASP A 294 19.43 -5.84 -29.78
C ASP A 294 18.78 -4.46 -29.61
N ASP A 295 18.28 -3.85 -30.69
CA ASP A 295 17.60 -2.54 -30.61
C ASP A 295 16.31 -2.60 -29.79
N MET A 296 15.57 -3.72 -29.86
CA MET A 296 14.38 -3.93 -29.05
C MET A 296 14.71 -4.17 -27.56
N ALA A 297 15.84 -4.82 -27.27
CA ALA A 297 16.32 -5.01 -25.90
C ALA A 297 16.76 -3.68 -25.27
N VAL A 298 17.48 -2.84 -26.03
CA VAL A 298 17.89 -1.49 -25.62
C VAL A 298 16.67 -0.58 -25.42
N PHE A 299 15.65 -0.69 -26.27
CA PHE A 299 14.40 0.04 -26.10
C PHE A 299 13.64 -0.37 -24.84
N LYS A 300 13.50 -1.67 -24.59
CA LYS A 300 12.82 -2.20 -23.40
C LYS A 300 13.51 -1.69 -22.13
N ALA A 301 14.84 -1.70 -22.09
CA ALA A 301 15.61 -1.14 -20.98
C ALA A 301 15.37 0.37 -20.76
N LYS A 302 15.19 1.15 -21.84
CA LYS A 302 14.86 2.59 -21.73
C LYS A 302 13.44 2.84 -21.23
N ILE A 303 12.46 2.03 -21.63
CA ILE A 303 11.09 2.10 -21.09
C ILE A 303 11.05 1.71 -19.61
N ASP A 304 11.75 0.64 -19.23
CA ASP A 304 11.81 0.18 -17.84
C ASP A 304 12.41 1.27 -16.94
N LYS A 305 13.46 1.95 -17.41
CA LYS A 305 14.08 3.09 -16.70
C LYS A 305 13.13 4.30 -16.56
N LEU A 306 12.38 4.65 -17.61
CA LEU A 306 11.37 5.73 -17.54
C LEU A 306 10.25 5.38 -16.54
N THR A 307 9.85 4.10 -16.50
CA THR A 307 8.81 3.61 -15.58
C THR A 307 9.30 3.67 -14.13
N MET A 308 10.54 3.27 -13.87
CA MET A 308 11.17 3.40 -12.55
C MET A 308 11.30 4.86 -12.10
N MET A 309 11.61 5.80 -13.01
CA MET A 309 11.68 7.23 -12.68
C MET A 309 10.31 7.82 -12.33
N LYS A 310 9.24 7.33 -12.99
CA LYS A 310 7.86 7.68 -12.62
C LYS A 310 7.48 7.12 -11.25
N GLU A 311 7.76 5.84 -10.99
CA GLU A 311 7.48 5.19 -9.70
C GLU A 311 8.27 5.79 -8.54
N ALA A 312 9.48 6.29 -8.81
CA ALA A 312 10.30 7.02 -7.85
C ALA A 312 9.86 8.49 -7.62
N GLY A 313 8.79 8.94 -8.29
CA GLY A 313 8.28 10.31 -8.17
C GLY A 313 9.20 11.39 -8.79
N MET A 314 10.16 10.99 -9.63
CA MET A 314 11.09 11.92 -10.30
C MET A 314 10.51 12.54 -11.58
N LEU A 315 9.39 12.00 -12.08
CA LEU A 315 8.69 12.47 -13.27
C LEU A 315 7.20 12.62 -12.96
N THR A 316 6.61 13.70 -13.45
CA THR A 316 5.15 13.86 -13.48
C THR A 316 4.52 12.97 -14.55
N ASP A 317 3.21 12.70 -14.45
CA ASP A 317 2.48 11.90 -15.44
C ASP A 317 2.57 12.49 -16.87
N GLU A 318 2.62 13.82 -16.99
CA GLU A 318 2.72 14.54 -18.25
C GLU A 318 4.11 14.41 -18.89
N GLU A 319 5.18 14.56 -18.09
CA GLU A 319 6.57 14.39 -18.54
C GLU A 319 6.86 12.95 -18.98
N PHE A 320 6.35 11.97 -18.23
CA PHE A 320 6.47 10.56 -18.60
C PHE A 320 5.81 10.26 -19.95
N ASN A 321 4.60 10.78 -20.18
CA ASN A 321 3.88 10.57 -21.42
C ASN A 321 4.59 11.21 -22.63
N ASN A 322 5.16 12.41 -22.45
CA ASN A 322 5.94 13.09 -23.48
C ASN A 322 7.22 12.32 -23.83
N LEU A 323 8.00 11.89 -22.82
CA LEU A 323 9.22 11.12 -23.02
C LEU A 323 8.96 9.74 -23.63
N LYS A 324 7.88 9.07 -23.22
CA LYS A 324 7.43 7.81 -23.81
C LYS A 324 7.07 7.98 -25.29
N THR A 325 6.41 9.08 -25.64
CA THR A 325 6.03 9.39 -27.03
C THR A 325 7.27 9.65 -27.90
N GLN A 326 8.25 10.40 -27.39
CA GLN A 326 9.52 10.61 -28.08
C GLN A 326 10.31 9.30 -28.26
N LEU A 327 10.31 8.43 -27.25
CA LEU A 327 10.99 7.15 -27.32
C LEU A 327 10.32 6.21 -28.35
N LEU A 328 8.99 6.19 -28.40
CA LEU A 328 8.24 5.42 -29.41
C LEU A 328 8.48 5.95 -30.83
N ALA A 329 8.59 7.26 -31.00
CA ALA A 329 8.91 7.89 -32.28
C ALA A 329 10.34 7.60 -32.76
N SER A 330 11.25 7.15 -31.89
CA SER A 330 12.62 6.78 -32.27
C SER A 330 12.76 5.37 -32.87
N ILE A 331 11.67 4.61 -32.94
CA ILE A 331 11.65 3.20 -33.39
C ILE A 331 10.74 2.98 -34.61
N LEU A 332 9.77 3.86 -34.84
CA LEU A 332 8.87 3.86 -36.00
C LEU A 332 9.46 4.68 -37.15
#